data_AF-A0A160NW03-F1
#
_entry.id   AF-A0A160NW03-F1
#
_cell.length_a   1.000
_cell.length_b   1.000
_cell.length_c   1.000
_cell.angle_alpha   90.00
_cell.angle_beta   90.00
_cell.angle_gamma   90.00
#
_symmetry.space_group_name_H-M   'P 1'
#
loop_
_entity.id
_entity.type
_entity.pdbx_description
1 polymer ?
#
loop_
_entity_poly.entity_id
_entity_poly.type
_entity_poly.pdbx_seq_one_letter_code
_entity_poly.pdbx_strand_id
1 'polypeptide(L)'
;MTSPASTDLAPPQLSAGPRPAQGPAADEGLARRLRALACTAPLHDLDVRKANLAGEYSVYAMAEVALAAIDLVTLHMDFDTGADHDQVVTRLLPRVAAQAPSAPPPSTSGWPAGSWRT
;
A
#
# COMPACT_ATOMS: atom_id res chain seq x y z
N MET A 1 -15.69 65.26 0.24
CA MET A 1 -14.48 64.41 0.09
C MET A 1 -14.27 63.67 1.40
N THR A 2 -14.67 62.40 1.47
CA THR A 2 -14.44 61.53 2.63
C THR A 2 -13.92 60.20 2.09
N SER A 3 -12.65 59.92 2.38
CA SER A 3 -11.99 58.65 2.05
C SER A 3 -12.44 57.52 2.99
N PRO A 4 -12.31 56.25 2.57
CA PRO A 4 -12.91 55.10 3.24
C PRO A 4 -11.92 54.34 4.14
N ALA A 5 -12.44 53.28 4.75
CA ALA A 5 -11.77 52.07 5.27
C ALA A 5 -11.48 51.99 6.78
N SER A 6 -12.11 50.99 7.41
CA SER A 6 -11.38 49.91 8.09
C SER A 6 -12.30 48.70 8.15
N THR A 7 -12.21 47.85 7.13
CA THR A 7 -12.79 46.51 7.16
C THR A 7 -11.85 45.64 7.97
N ASP A 8 -12.29 45.24 9.15
CA ASP A 8 -11.66 44.25 10.00
C ASP A 8 -11.66 42.90 9.26
N LEU A 9 -10.51 42.52 8.72
CA LEU A 9 -10.31 41.23 8.05
C LEU A 9 -10.09 40.16 9.10
N ALA A 10 -11.19 39.61 9.61
CA ALA A 10 -11.15 38.33 10.32
C ALA A 10 -10.58 37.25 9.37
N PRO A 11 -9.61 36.42 9.81
CA PRO A 11 -9.05 35.37 8.98
C PRO A 11 -10.13 34.35 8.60
N PRO A 12 -10.11 33.80 7.36
CA PRO A 12 -11.09 32.81 6.94
C PRO A 12 -10.98 31.59 7.85
N GLN A 13 -11.99 31.42 8.71
CA GLN A 13 -12.19 30.19 9.46
C GLN A 13 -12.38 29.09 8.43
N LEU A 14 -11.34 28.27 8.23
CA LEU A 14 -11.41 27.02 7.49
C LEU A 14 -12.52 26.21 8.14
N SER A 15 -13.69 26.16 7.50
CA SER A 15 -14.83 25.37 7.96
C SER A 15 -14.34 23.95 8.22
N ALA A 16 -14.30 23.56 9.50
CA ALA A 16 -14.07 22.19 9.88
C ALA A 16 -15.12 21.33 9.17
N GLY A 17 -14.67 20.42 8.30
CA GLY A 17 -15.56 19.54 7.55
C GLY A 17 -16.49 18.75 8.47
N PRO A 18 -17.56 18.12 7.93
CA PRO A 18 -18.58 17.45 8.72
C PRO A 18 -17.96 16.51 9.76
N ARG A 19 -18.19 16.79 11.05
CA ARG A 19 -17.73 15.93 12.14
C ARG A 19 -18.35 14.54 11.91
N PRO A 20 -17.56 13.45 11.93
CA PRO A 20 -18.10 12.11 11.77
C PRO A 20 -19.24 11.90 12.77
N ALA A 21 -20.40 11.48 12.26
CA ALA A 21 -21.59 11.28 13.08
C ALA A 21 -21.27 10.27 14.18
N GLN A 22 -21.62 10.58 15.43
CA GLN A 22 -21.49 9.66 16.55
C GLN A 22 -22.78 8.84 16.63
N GLY A 23 -22.79 7.62 16.10
CA GLY A 23 -23.99 6.77 15.99
C GLY A 23 -23.80 5.58 15.02
N PRO A 24 -24.85 4.82 14.67
CA PRO A 24 -24.75 3.56 13.93
C PRO A 24 -23.98 3.61 12.60
N ALA A 25 -24.00 4.74 11.88
CA ALA A 25 -23.21 4.93 10.67
C ALA A 25 -21.70 5.04 10.93
N ALA A 26 -21.30 5.54 12.10
CA ALA A 26 -19.92 5.53 12.58
C ALA A 26 -19.45 4.09 12.83
N ASP A 27 -20.31 3.27 13.45
CA ASP A 27 -20.00 1.88 13.76
C ASP A 27 -19.88 1.04 12.49
N GLU A 28 -20.72 1.27 11.48
CA GLU A 28 -20.56 0.65 10.16
C GLU A 28 -19.24 1.09 9.49
N GLY A 29 -18.92 2.39 9.60
CA GLY A 29 -17.66 2.95 9.11
C GLY A 29 -16.43 2.34 9.82
N LEU A 30 -16.52 2.07 11.12
CA LEU A 30 -15.48 1.41 11.89
C LEU A 30 -15.37 -0.06 11.48
N ALA A 31 -16.49 -0.78 11.41
CA ALA A 31 -16.54 -2.19 11.02
C ALA A 31 -16.02 -2.41 9.59
N ARG A 32 -16.27 -1.49 8.67
CA ARG A 32 -15.73 -1.53 7.30
C ARG A 32 -14.21 -1.33 7.29
N ARG A 33 -13.69 -0.37 8.08
CA ARG A 33 -12.25 -0.13 8.22
C ARG A 33 -11.54 -1.30 8.88
N LEU A 34 -12.12 -1.90 9.92
CA LEU A 34 -11.58 -3.10 10.57
C LEU A 34 -11.52 -4.29 9.62
N ARG A 35 -12.56 -4.48 8.79
CA ARG A 35 -12.52 -5.50 7.73
C ARG A 35 -11.41 -5.24 6.71
N ALA A 36 -11.27 -4.00 6.24
CA ALA A 36 -10.20 -3.64 5.31
C ALA A 36 -8.79 -3.87 5.92
N LEU A 37 -8.59 -3.50 7.19
CA LEU A 37 -7.34 -3.76 7.92
C LEU A 37 -7.10 -5.26 8.11
N ALA A 38 -8.13 -6.03 8.44
CA ALA A 38 -8.04 -7.48 8.59
C ALA A 38 -7.64 -8.16 7.26
N CYS A 39 -8.10 -7.64 6.11
CA CYS A 39 -7.70 -8.14 4.81
C CYS A 39 -6.20 -7.94 4.50
N THR A 40 -5.53 -6.98 5.15
CA THR A 40 -4.07 -6.74 4.98
C THR A 40 -3.24 -7.21 6.17
N ALA A 41 -3.87 -7.66 7.27
CA ALA A 41 -3.18 -8.13 8.47
C ALA A 41 -2.06 -9.16 8.18
N PRO A 42 -2.25 -10.17 7.31
CA PRO A 42 -1.18 -11.12 7.00
C PRO A 42 0.08 -10.49 6.40
N LEU A 43 -0.05 -9.37 5.66
CA LEU A 43 1.07 -8.64 5.06
C LEU A 43 1.86 -7.86 6.11
N HIS A 44 1.16 -7.28 7.09
CA HIS A 44 1.78 -6.60 8.21
C HIS A 44 2.49 -7.60 9.15
N ASP A 45 1.86 -8.74 9.42
CA ASP A 45 2.48 -9.81 10.20
C ASP A 45 3.73 -10.36 9.52
N LEU A 46 3.75 -10.39 8.18
CA LEU A 46 4.93 -10.77 7.40
C LEU A 46 6.06 -9.77 7.63
N ASP A 47 5.75 -8.47 7.62
CA ASP A 47 6.73 -7.42 7.83
C ASP A 47 7.34 -7.44 9.24
N VAL A 48 6.56 -7.83 10.25
CA VAL A 48 7.04 -8.03 11.63
C VAL A 48 7.95 -9.25 11.74
N ARG A 49 7.55 -10.39 11.13
CA ARG A 49 8.27 -11.66 11.29
C ARG A 49 9.42 -11.87 10.28
N LYS A 50 9.62 -10.95 9.33
CA LYS A 50 10.62 -11.10 8.24
C LYS A 50 12.05 -11.32 8.73
N ALA A 51 12.39 -10.84 9.92
CA ALA A 51 13.71 -11.05 10.53
C ALA A 51 13.98 -12.53 10.90
N ASN A 52 12.95 -13.35 11.01
CA ASN A 52 13.07 -14.79 11.27
C ASN A 52 13.22 -15.62 9.98
N LEU A 53 13.11 -14.99 8.81
CA LEU A 53 13.29 -15.67 7.52
C LEU A 53 14.78 -15.80 7.20
N ALA A 54 15.16 -16.89 6.54
CA ALA A 54 16.55 -17.14 6.17
C ALA A 54 17.01 -16.18 5.06
N GLY A 55 17.73 -15.12 5.43
CA GLY A 55 18.27 -14.12 4.50
C GLY A 55 18.15 -12.70 5.06
N GLU A 56 18.65 -11.72 4.30
CA GLU A 56 18.65 -10.30 4.68
C GLU A 56 17.31 -9.62 4.32
N TYR A 57 16.20 -10.15 4.84
CA TYR A 57 14.86 -9.64 4.50
C TYR A 57 14.46 -8.39 5.29
N SER A 58 15.14 -8.09 6.38
CA SER A 58 14.83 -6.97 7.28
C SER A 58 14.85 -5.61 6.59
N VAL A 59 15.64 -5.47 5.51
CA VAL A 59 15.75 -4.22 4.72
C VAL A 59 14.50 -3.91 3.90
N TYR A 60 13.71 -4.92 3.54
CA TYR A 60 12.57 -4.76 2.65
C TYR A 60 11.29 -4.51 3.43
N ALA A 61 10.50 -3.51 3.01
CA ALA A 61 9.15 -3.31 3.50
C ALA A 61 8.21 -4.32 2.83
N MET A 62 8.00 -5.48 3.45
CA MET A 62 7.30 -6.61 2.87
C MET A 62 5.83 -6.30 2.58
N ALA A 63 5.19 -5.49 3.43
CA ALA A 63 3.84 -5.02 3.19
C ALA A 63 3.74 -4.15 1.92
N GLU A 64 4.71 -3.29 1.66
CA GLU A 64 4.76 -2.45 0.46
C GLU A 64 4.97 -3.30 -0.80
N VAL A 65 5.92 -4.24 -0.75
CA VAL A 65 6.21 -5.16 -1.86
C VAL A 65 4.97 -6.01 -2.19
N ALA A 66 4.29 -6.53 -1.18
CA ALA A 66 3.09 -7.34 -1.37
C ALA A 66 1.92 -6.53 -1.92
N LEU A 67 1.68 -5.31 -1.43
CA LEU A 67 0.64 -4.43 -1.97
C LEU A 67 0.93 -4.04 -3.42
N ALA A 68 2.18 -3.73 -3.75
CA ALA A 68 2.58 -3.48 -5.13
C ALA A 68 2.34 -4.69 -6.05
N ALA A 69 2.58 -5.91 -5.56
CA ALA A 69 2.30 -7.14 -6.30
C ALA A 69 0.80 -7.37 -6.51
N ILE A 70 -0.02 -7.14 -5.47
CA ILE A 70 -1.49 -7.22 -5.54
C ILE A 70 -2.04 -6.20 -6.56
N ASP A 71 -1.53 -4.96 -6.54
CA ASP A 71 -1.91 -3.94 -7.52
C ASP A 71 -1.55 -4.37 -8.94
N LEU A 72 -0.33 -4.90 -9.14
CA LEU A 72 0.10 -5.40 -10.44
C LEU A 72 -0.78 -6.53 -10.93
N VAL A 73 -1.13 -7.49 -10.07
CA VAL A 73 -2.06 -8.56 -10.43
C VAL A 73 -3.44 -7.96 -10.77
N THR A 74 -3.97 -7.08 -9.92
CA THR A 74 -5.29 -6.48 -10.11
C THR A 74 -5.40 -5.68 -11.40
N LEU A 75 -4.35 -4.92 -11.75
CA LEU A 75 -4.29 -4.16 -13.00
C LEU A 75 -4.17 -5.05 -14.25
N HIS A 76 -3.59 -6.24 -14.12
CA HIS A 76 -3.34 -7.16 -15.24
C HIS A 76 -4.28 -8.37 -15.26
N MET A 77 -5.18 -8.49 -14.28
CA MET A 77 -6.24 -9.45 -14.30
C MET A 77 -7.26 -9.05 -15.35
N ASP A 78 -7.12 -9.62 -16.54
CA ASP A 78 -8.28 -9.82 -17.40
C ASP A 78 -9.01 -11.08 -16.91
N PHE A 79 -10.34 -11.03 -16.83
CA PHE A 79 -11.18 -12.02 -16.14
C PHE A 79 -10.94 -13.47 -16.62
N ASP A 80 -10.44 -13.64 -17.85
CA ASP A 80 -10.26 -14.95 -18.49
C ASP A 80 -8.88 -15.60 -18.28
N THR A 81 -7.81 -14.83 -18.02
CA THR A 81 -6.43 -15.36 -18.03
C THR A 81 -5.66 -15.12 -16.72
N GLY A 82 -6.03 -14.09 -15.96
CA GLY A 82 -5.24 -13.66 -14.80
C GLY A 82 -3.89 -13.05 -15.19
N ALA A 83 -3.12 -12.60 -14.19
CA ALA A 83 -1.80 -12.00 -14.42
C ALA A 83 -0.71 -13.09 -14.54
N ASP A 84 0.12 -13.00 -15.58
CA ASP A 84 1.29 -13.87 -15.74
C ASP A 84 2.34 -13.60 -14.65
N HIS A 85 2.86 -14.67 -14.03
CA HIS A 85 3.79 -14.56 -12.90
C HIS A 85 5.09 -13.85 -13.28
N ASP A 86 5.72 -14.23 -14.39
CA ASP A 86 7.01 -13.67 -14.81
C ASP A 86 6.86 -12.19 -15.16
N GLN A 87 5.72 -11.83 -15.74
CA GLN A 87 5.37 -10.43 -15.98
C GLN A 87 5.22 -9.64 -14.67
N VAL A 88 4.55 -10.18 -13.66
CA VAL A 88 4.40 -9.54 -12.34
C VAL A 88 5.76 -9.38 -11.67
N VAL A 89 6.59 -10.43 -11.62
CA VAL A 89 7.93 -10.38 -11.03
C VAL A 89 8.80 -9.35 -11.75
N THR A 90 8.86 -9.40 -13.08
CA THR A 90 9.66 -8.47 -13.89
C THR A 90 9.32 -7.01 -13.59
N ARG A 91 8.04 -6.68 -13.41
CA ARG A 91 7.60 -5.31 -13.08
C ARG A 91 7.81 -4.93 -11.61
N LEU A 92 7.87 -5.92 -10.71
CA LEU A 92 8.06 -5.69 -9.28
C LEU A 92 9.55 -5.48 -8.93
N LEU A 93 10.47 -6.14 -9.64
CA LEU A 93 11.92 -6.08 -9.38
C LEU A 93 12.47 -4.65 -9.23
N PRO A 94 12.11 -3.65 -10.07
CA PRO A 94 12.60 -2.28 -9.88
C PRO A 94 12.18 -1.65 -8.55
N ARG A 95 10.96 -1.93 -8.07
CA ARG A 95 10.48 -1.43 -6.78
C ARG A 95 11.23 -2.08 -5.61
N VAL A 96 11.48 -3.39 -5.70
CA VAL A 96 12.27 -4.11 -4.69
C VAL A 96 13.72 -3.61 -4.66
N ALA A 97 14.33 -3.41 -5.82
CA ALA A 97 15.69 -2.87 -5.92
C ALA A 97 15.80 -1.46 -5.32
N ALA A 98 14.77 -0.63 -5.46
CA ALA A 98 14.74 0.71 -4.89
C ALA A 98 14.74 0.73 -3.34
N GLN A 99 14.25 -0.33 -2.68
CA GLN A 99 14.27 -0.43 -1.22
C GLN A 99 15.67 -0.74 -0.67
N ALA A 100 16.55 -1.35 -1.48
CA ALA A 100 17.92 -1.67 -1.09
C ALA A 100 18.92 -1.33 -2.22
N PRO A 101 19.20 -0.05 -2.51
CA PRO A 101 20.02 0.36 -3.66
C PRO A 101 21.46 -0.16 -3.63
N SER A 102 21.98 -0.51 -2.45
CA SER A 102 23.33 -1.06 -2.25
C SER A 102 23.38 -2.58 -2.32
N ALA A 103 22.23 -3.25 -2.36
CA ALA A 103 22.17 -4.70 -2.53
C ALA A 103 22.43 -5.08 -4.00
N PRO A 104 22.91 -6.30 -4.29
CA PRO A 104 22.97 -6.79 -5.65
C PRO A 104 21.58 -6.71 -6.30
N PRO A 105 21.49 -6.44 -7.62
CA PRO A 105 20.21 -6.35 -8.30
C PRO A 105 19.46 -7.69 -8.17
N PRO A 106 18.16 -7.68 -7.83
CA PRO A 106 17.40 -8.89 -7.71
C PRO A 106 17.27 -9.57 -9.09
N SER A 107 17.45 -10.89 -9.14
CA SER A 107 17.44 -11.66 -10.40
C SER A 107 16.50 -12.86 -10.29
N THR A 108 15.85 -13.22 -11.41
CA THR A 108 14.99 -14.40 -11.50
C THR A 108 15.75 -15.66 -11.92
N SER A 109 17.04 -15.57 -12.24
CA SER A 109 17.83 -16.62 -12.90
C SER A 109 18.02 -17.91 -12.07
N GLY A 110 17.74 -17.87 -10.77
CA GLY A 110 17.81 -19.03 -9.86
C GLY A 110 16.46 -19.62 -9.46
N TRP A 111 15.33 -19.07 -9.93
CA TRP A 111 14.00 -19.52 -9.49
C TRP A 111 13.42 -20.56 -10.47
N PRO A 112 13.02 -21.76 -10.00
CA PRO A 112 12.41 -22.74 -10.89
C PRO A 112 11.01 -22.26 -11.30
N ALA A 113 10.74 -22.30 -12.61
CA ALA A 113 9.43 -22.00 -13.19
C ALA A 113 8.35 -22.86 -12.52
N GLY A 114 7.31 -22.21 -11.98
CA GLY A 114 6.18 -22.90 -11.34
C GLY A 114 6.35 -23.23 -9.84
N SER A 115 7.45 -22.83 -9.19
CA SER A 115 7.67 -23.04 -7.75
C SER A 115 6.63 -22.38 -6.82
N TRP A 116 5.81 -21.47 -7.36
CA TRP A 116 4.72 -20.78 -6.69
C TRP A 116 3.38 -21.54 -6.72
N ARG A 117 3.31 -22.69 -7.43
CA ARG A 117 2.13 -23.57 -7.48
C ARG A 117 2.28 -24.74 -6.50
N THR A 118 2.22 -24.46 -5.20
CA THR A 118 2.16 -25.50 -4.16
C THR A 118 1.02 -25.20 -3.21
#